data_AF-M7P078-F1
#
_entry.id   AF-M7P078-F1
#
_cell.length_a   1.000
_cell.length_b   1.000
_cell.length_c   1.000
_cell.angle_alpha   90.00
_cell.angle_beta   90.00
_cell.angle_gamma   90.00
#
_symmetry.space_group_name_H-M   'P 1'
#
loop_
_entity.id
_entity.type
_entity.pdbx_description
1 polymer ?
#
loop_
_entity_poly.entity_id
_entity_poly.type
_entity_poly.pdbx_seq_one_letter_code
_entity_poly.pdbx_strand_id
1 'polypeptide(L)' 'MDGWIRRFRSAKTVEGKAQVIIPGDPEREMEVIRRKEGIPLLLPVVDDLQQLAAKLSVAPLAEGTH' A
#
# COMPACT_ATOMS: atom_id res chain seq x y z
N MET A 1 -18.02 -20.53 4.12
CA MET A 1 -17.07 -19.66 3.37
C MET A 1 -15.61 -20.09 3.60
N ASP A 2 -15.29 -20.67 4.75
CA ASP A 2 -13.93 -21.06 5.15
C ASP A 2 -13.30 -22.22 4.35
N GLY A 3 -14.13 -23.11 3.80
CA GLY A 3 -13.65 -24.27 3.04
C GLY A 3 -12.96 -23.93 1.72
N TRP A 4 -13.32 -22.81 1.09
CA TRP A 4 -12.73 -22.37 -0.17
C TRP A 4 -11.39 -21.67 0.06
N ILE A 5 -11.32 -20.78 1.07
CA ILE A 5 -10.10 -20.06 1.46
C ILE A 5 -8.99 -21.04 1.87
N ARG A 6 -9.32 -22.08 2.62
CA ARG A 6 -8.34 -23.09 3.08
C ARG A 6 -7.77 -23.91 1.92
N ARG A 7 -8.59 -24.24 0.91
CA ARG A 7 -8.17 -25.01 -0.28
C ARG A 7 -7.27 -24.19 -1.20
N PHE A 8 -7.60 -22.92 -1.43
CA PHE A 8 -6.77 -22.02 -2.24
C PHE A 8 -5.43 -21.70 -1.58
N ARG A 9 -5.38 -21.57 -0.24
CA ARG A 9 -4.12 -21.38 0.50
C ARG A 9 -3.23 -22.63 0.53
N SER A 10 -3.81 -23.82 0.34
CA SER A 10 -3.08 -25.11 0.28
C SER A 10 -2.69 -25.57 -1.13
N ALA A 11 -3.13 -24.87 -2.18
CA ALA A 11 -2.88 -25.27 -3.55
C ALA A 11 -1.42 -25.00 -3.94
N LYS A 12 -0.75 -26.00 -4.53
CA LYS A 12 0.60 -25.84 -5.09
C LYS A 12 0.59 -24.70 -6.11
N THR A 13 1.44 -23.72 -5.87
CA THR A 13 1.65 -22.61 -6.78
C THR A 13 2.47 -23.04 -8.00
N VAL A 14 2.26 -22.34 -9.12
CA VAL A 14 3.11 -22.43 -10.30
C VAL A 14 4.54 -22.02 -9.93
N GLU A 15 5.53 -22.69 -10.51
CA GLU A 15 6.96 -22.49 -10.26
C GLU A 15 7.31 -20.98 -10.31
N GLY A 16 7.80 -20.44 -9.20
CA GLY A 16 8.16 -19.02 -9.08
C GLY A 16 7.14 -18.09 -8.38
N LYS A 17 5.98 -18.59 -7.93
CA LYS A 17 5.06 -17.82 -7.05
C LYS A 17 4.92 -18.49 -5.69
N ALA A 18 5.16 -17.78 -4.60
CA ALA A 18 5.24 -18.36 -3.24
C ALA A 18 3.87 -18.75 -2.64
N GLN A 19 2.79 -18.08 -3.05
CA GLN A 19 1.44 -18.37 -2.54
C GLN A 19 0.37 -17.90 -3.53
N VAL A 20 -0.83 -18.51 -3.46
CA VAL A 20 -2.03 -17.92 -4.04
C VAL A 20 -2.34 -16.63 -3.29
N ILE A 21 -2.33 -15.51 -4.01
CA ILE A 21 -2.69 -14.20 -3.49
C ILE A 21 -4.22 -14.16 -3.39
N ILE A 22 -4.73 -13.97 -2.17
CA ILE A 22 -6.16 -13.73 -1.95
C ILE A 22 -6.40 -12.23 -2.14
N PRO A 23 -7.40 -11.83 -2.95
CA PRO A 23 -7.77 -10.42 -3.05
C PRO A 23 -8.04 -9.83 -1.66
N GLY A 24 -7.38 -8.72 -1.31
CA GLY A 24 -7.46 -8.09 0.02
C GLY A 24 -6.33 -8.45 0.99
N ASP A 25 -5.66 -9.60 0.85
CA ASP A 25 -4.47 -9.94 1.65
C ASP A 25 -3.29 -8.98 1.36
N PRO A 26 -2.90 -8.71 0.09
CA PRO A 26 -1.75 -7.84 -0.18
C PRO A 26 -2.02 -6.38 0.25
N GLU A 27 -3.25 -5.90 0.13
CA GLU A 27 -3.64 -4.56 0.62
C GLU A 27 -3.51 -4.46 2.14
N ARG A 28 -3.97 -5.48 2.88
CA ARG A 28 -3.88 -5.51 4.34
C ARG A 28 -2.43 -5.57 4.82
N GLU A 29 -1.59 -6.35 4.15
CA GLU A 29 -0.15 -6.40 4.45
C GLU A 29 0.53 -5.05 4.18
N MET A 30 0.26 -4.43 3.03
CA MET A 30 0.77 -3.10 2.70
C MET A 30 0.28 -2.02 3.66
N GLU A 31 -0.96 -2.08 4.12
CA GLU A 31 -1.51 -1.15 5.12
C GLU A 31 -0.74 -1.24 6.44
N VAL A 32 -0.48 -2.46 6.94
CA VAL A 32 0.28 -2.68 8.18
C VAL A 32 1.70 -2.13 8.07
N ILE A 33 2.35 -2.34 6.93
CA ILE A 33 3.71 -1.82 6.67
C ILE A 33 3.68 -0.29 6.59
N ARG A 34 2.84 0.28 5.71
CA ARG A 34 2.78 1.73 5.47
C ARG A 34 2.34 2.53 6.70
N ARG A 35 1.52 1.93 7.57
CA ARG A 35 1.14 2.56 8.84
C ARG A 35 2.33 2.71 9.80
N LYS A 36 3.33 1.82 9.72
CA LYS A 36 4.53 1.86 10.55
C LYS A 36 5.67 2.62 9.92
N GLU A 37 5.88 2.42 8.61
CA GLU A 37 7.06 2.89 7.89
C GLU A 37 6.81 4.19 7.11
N GLY A 38 5.55 4.61 6.97
CA GLY A 38 5.16 5.75 6.13
C GLY A 38 4.68 5.32 4.75
N ILE A 39 4.14 6.29 4.01
CA ILE A 39 3.64 6.06 2.65
C ILE A 39 4.64 6.70 1.68
N PRO A 40 5.39 5.91 0.91
CA PRO A 40 6.30 6.46 -0.08
C PRO A 40 5.49 7.11 -1.19
N LEU A 41 5.70 8.42 -1.37
CA LEU A 41 5.11 9.21 -2.44
C LEU A 41 6.14 9.45 -3.54
N LEU A 42 5.66 9.57 -4.78
CA LEU A 42 6.49 9.99 -5.90
C LEU A 42 6.80 11.49 -5.76
N LEU A 43 8.02 11.90 -6.12
CA LEU A 43 8.40 13.32 -6.06
C LEU A 43 7.41 14.26 -6.78
N PRO A 44 6.92 13.95 -8.01
CA PRO A 44 5.92 14.81 -8.65
C PRO A 44 4.62 14.96 -7.86
N VAL A 45 4.22 13.92 -7.11
CA VAL A 45 3.01 13.97 -6.28
C VAL A 45 3.22 14.86 -5.05
N VAL A 46 4.43 14.85 -4.47
CA VAL A 46 4.79 15.75 -3.38
C VAL A 46 4.76 17.20 -3.85
N ASP A 47 5.36 17.48 -5.02
CA ASP A 47 5.40 18.82 -5.62
C ASP A 47 3.97 19.34 -5.90
N ASP A 48 3.10 18.50 -6.45
CA ASP A 48 1.70 18.85 -6.73
C ASP A 48 0.92 19.16 -5.44
N LEU A 49 1.13 18.37 -4.37
CA LEU A 49 0.48 18.59 -3.07
C LEU A 49 0.97 19.88 -2.40
N GLN A 50 2.26 20.20 -2.51
CA GLN A 50 2.81 21.47 -2.03
C GLN A 50 2.22 22.67 -2.77
N GLN A 51 2.13 22.59 -4.10
CA GLN A 51 1.50 23.65 -4.91
C GLN A 51 0.01 23.83 -4.56
N LEU A 52 -0.70 22.72 -4.32
CA LEU A 52 -2.11 22.76 -3.93
C LEU A 52 -2.26 23.39 -2.54
N ALA A 53 -1.40 23.05 -1.59
CA ALA A 53 -1.40 23.63 -0.26
C ALA A 53 -1.20 25.15 -0.29
N ALA A 54 -0.26 25.63 -1.13
CA ALA A 54 -0.04 27.06 -1.34
C ALA A 54 -1.27 27.76 -1.93
N LYS A 55 -1.92 27.16 -2.94
CA LYS A 55 -3.15 27.71 -3.56
C LYS A 55 -4.31 27.80 -2.57
N LEU A 56 -4.44 26.81 -1.69
CA LEU A 56 -5.52 26.73 -0.71
C LEU A 56 -5.17 27.41 0.62
N SER A 57 -3.97 27.98 0.76
CA SER A 57 -3.48 28.59 2.00
C SER A 57 -3.56 27.64 3.21
N VAL A 58 -3.25 26.36 3.01
CA VAL A 58 -3.18 25.33 4.06
C VAL A 58 -1.73 24.90 4.30
N ALA A 59 -1.47 24.27 5.44
CA ALA A 59 -0.14 23.80 5.78
C ALA A 59 0.36 22.77 4.74
N PRO A 60 1.58 22.92 4.19
CA PRO A 60 2.16 21.96 3.27
C PRO A 60 2.60 20.67 4.00
N LEU A 61 2.91 19.64 3.23
CA LEU A 61 3.46 18.39 3.78
C LEU A 61 4.75 18.68 4.54
N ALA A 62 4.89 18.10 5.74
CA ALA A 62 6.09 18.24 6.55
C ALA A 62 7.28 17.53 5.89
N GLU A 63 8.43 18.21 5.83
CA GLU A 63 9.66 17.66 5.28
C GLU A 63 10.14 16.47 6.14
N GLY A 64 10.20 15.28 5.54
CA GLY A 64 10.79 14.08 6.19
C GLY A 64 9.84 12.92 6.50
N THR A 65 8.58 12.97 6.07
CA THR A 65 7.60 11.87 6.26
C THR A 65 7.44 10.92 5.05
N HIS A 66 8.44 10.86 4.15
CA HIS A 66 8.40 10.10 2.91
C HIS A 66 8.93 8.67 3.03
#